data_AF-A0A519G142-F1
#
_entry.id   AF-A0A519G142-F1
#
_cell.length_a   1.000
_cell.length_b   1.000
_cell.length_c   1.000
_cell.angle_alpha   90.00
_cell.angle_beta   90.00
_cell.angle_gamma   90.00
#
_symmetry.space_group_name_H-M   'P 1'
#
loop_
_entity.id
_entity.type
_entity.pdbx_description
1 polymer ?
#
loop_
_entity_poly.entity_id
_entity_poly.type
_entity_poly.pdbx_seq_one_letter_code
_entity_poly.pdbx_strand_id
1 'polypeptide(L)'
;MGFLTPSEQPVEPATFLKLPLSERVRILATHWVDDGFGTPRVLHVVYVLKMLGLYFGVGLAITAWTTAGVEFTDPGTWFDNIVVYQKLAIYLMLLEVLGLGGAFGPLCGHFAPMMGNVRYWIRPGTLRMPPWGTRVPGTGGDERTVLDVVLYLAVLASLVYPLAVQADPVLHLPAGTGPQELVPAYAFIPILVAMPLMGLRDKVIFLAARSEQYLPIMLFSATLGAIALQADASAGDFLDLVVAFKIIICVVWIGAGTSKLGLHFSNVVPAMVSN
;
A
#
# COMPACT_ATOMS: atom_id res chain seq x y z
N MET A 1 3.01 17.87 25.01
CA MET A 1 3.54 17.93 23.62
C MET A 1 3.44 19.31 22.97
N GLY A 2 4.54 19.81 22.39
CA GLY A 2 4.57 21.03 21.59
C GLY A 2 4.19 20.81 20.11
N PHE A 3 4.07 21.89 19.33
CA PHE A 3 3.76 21.78 17.90
C PHE A 3 4.97 21.28 17.09
N LEU A 4 6.15 21.85 17.33
CA LEU A 4 7.41 21.50 16.67
C LEU A 4 8.31 20.61 17.53
N THR A 5 8.07 20.58 18.84
CA THR A 5 8.91 19.86 19.80
C THR A 5 8.21 18.59 20.30
N PRO A 6 8.96 17.48 20.47
CA PRO A 6 8.43 16.27 21.09
C PRO A 6 8.08 16.52 22.56
N SER A 7 7.40 15.58 23.20
CA SER A 7 7.27 15.61 24.67
C SER A 7 8.64 15.48 25.32
N GLU A 8 8.78 16.09 26.49
CA GLU A 8 9.98 15.91 27.30
C GLU A 8 10.08 14.46 27.78
N GLN A 9 11.31 13.98 27.89
CA GLN A 9 11.55 12.66 28.45
C GLN A 9 11.19 12.68 29.95
N PRO A 10 10.42 11.70 30.45
CA PRO A 10 9.95 11.72 31.84
C PRO A 10 11.10 11.59 32.84
N VAL A 11 12.23 11.03 32.43
CA VAL A 11 13.46 10.88 33.22
C VAL A 11 14.67 11.05 32.29
N GLU A 12 15.76 11.60 32.84
CA GLU A 12 17.03 11.71 32.13
C GLU A 12 17.59 10.30 31.77
N PRO A 13 18.11 10.07 30.55
CA PRO A 13 18.48 8.73 30.08
C PRO A 13 19.49 7.97 30.96
N ALA A 14 20.54 8.62 31.45
CA ALA A 14 21.55 7.98 32.29
C ALA A 14 20.99 7.56 33.66
N THR A 15 20.01 8.30 34.18
CA THR A 15 19.26 7.95 35.38
C THR A 15 18.30 6.80 35.10
N PHE A 16 17.53 6.89 34.01
CA PHE A 16 16.56 5.88 33.60
C PHE A 16 17.18 4.49 33.46
N LEU A 17 18.37 4.38 32.85
CA LEU A 17 19.07 3.11 32.64
C LEU A 17 19.53 2.43 33.94
N LYS A 18 19.64 3.16 35.05
CA LYS A 18 20.02 2.62 36.37
C LYS A 18 18.83 2.11 37.18
N LEU A 19 17.61 2.41 36.75
CA LEU A 19 16.40 2.02 37.48
C LEU A 19 16.09 0.53 37.31
N PRO A 20 15.48 -0.11 38.33
CA PRO A 20 14.95 -1.46 38.20
C PRO A 20 13.97 -1.58 37.01
N LEU A 21 13.88 -2.77 36.41
CA LEU A 21 13.00 -3.01 35.26
C LEU A 21 11.54 -2.61 35.53
N SER A 22 11.00 -2.95 36.70
CA SER A 22 9.63 -2.61 37.08
C SER A 22 9.38 -1.11 37.08
N GLU A 23 10.36 -0.33 37.55
CA GLU A 23 10.25 1.13 37.61
C GLU A 23 10.37 1.76 36.22
N ARG A 24 11.28 1.25 35.38
CA ARG A 24 11.38 1.64 33.96
C ARG A 24 10.07 1.40 33.22
N VAL A 25 9.47 0.22 33.39
CA VAL A 25 8.17 -0.12 32.76
C VAL A 25 7.07 0.80 33.26
N ARG A 26 6.98 1.07 34.57
CA ARG A 26 5.99 2.00 35.13
C ARG A 26 6.13 3.39 34.51
N ILE A 27 7.35 3.95 34.48
CA ILE A 27 7.62 5.28 33.93
C ILE A 27 7.20 5.36 32.46
N LEU A 28 7.63 4.40 31.63
CA LEU A 28 7.31 4.39 30.20
C LEU A 28 5.80 4.17 29.95
N ALA A 29 5.15 3.29 30.71
CA ALA A 29 3.72 3.04 30.56
C ALA A 29 2.89 4.27 30.94
N THR A 30 3.21 4.95 32.04
CA THR A 30 2.52 6.18 32.44
C THR A 30 2.76 7.31 31.43
N HIS A 31 4.01 7.50 30.99
CA HIS A 31 4.33 8.51 29.97
C HIS A 31 3.60 8.25 28.64
N TRP A 32 3.47 6.99 28.23
CA TRP A 32 2.70 6.64 27.03
C TRP A 32 1.20 6.95 27.19
N VAL A 33 0.64 6.76 28.38
CA VAL A 33 -0.78 7.11 28.64
C VAL A 33 -0.98 8.62 28.57
N ASP A 34 -0.04 9.41 29.07
CA ASP A 34 -0.16 10.86 29.17
C ASP A 34 0.20 11.59 27.85
N ASP A 35 1.23 11.13 27.14
CA ASP A 35 1.82 11.79 25.97
C ASP A 35 1.84 10.92 24.69
N GLY A 36 1.32 9.69 24.71
CA GLY A 36 1.38 8.76 23.57
C GLY A 36 2.82 8.44 23.17
N PHE A 37 3.10 8.38 21.86
CA PHE A 37 4.48 8.27 21.38
C PHE A 37 5.33 9.51 21.68
N GLY A 38 4.72 10.65 22.03
CA GLY A 38 5.44 11.89 22.30
C GLY A 38 5.98 12.61 21.07
N THR A 39 5.44 12.32 19.87
CA THR A 39 5.88 13.01 18.65
C THR A 39 5.39 14.46 18.55
N PRO A 40 6.10 15.35 17.83
CA PRO A 40 5.61 16.70 17.53
C PRO A 40 4.26 16.68 16.81
N ARG A 41 3.33 17.55 17.23
CA ARG A 41 1.98 17.61 16.64
C ARG A 41 1.99 17.95 15.14
N VAL A 42 3.01 18.66 14.64
CA VAL A 42 3.17 18.95 13.21
C VAL A 42 3.15 17.69 12.34
N LEU A 43 3.56 16.52 12.85
CA LEU A 43 3.50 15.28 12.10
C LEU A 43 2.07 14.90 11.69
N HIS A 44 1.06 15.21 12.50
CA HIS A 44 -0.34 14.98 12.14
C HIS A 44 -0.72 15.78 10.90
N VAL A 45 -0.28 17.04 10.83
CA VAL A 45 -0.47 17.89 9.63
C VAL A 45 0.26 17.28 8.44
N VAL A 46 1.49 16.80 8.62
CA VAL A 46 2.23 16.09 7.56
C VAL A 46 1.47 14.86 7.07
N TYR A 47 0.88 14.05 7.96
CA TYR A 47 0.10 12.87 7.57
C TYR A 47 -1.19 13.24 6.84
N VAL A 48 -1.89 14.29 7.27
CA VAL A 48 -3.08 14.79 6.56
C VAL A 48 -2.71 15.31 5.18
N LEU A 49 -1.66 16.12 5.06
CA LEU A 49 -1.16 16.61 3.77
C LEU A 49 -0.69 15.48 2.86
N LYS A 50 -0.06 14.46 3.43
CA LYS A 50 0.34 13.25 2.70
C LYS A 50 -0.87 12.48 2.20
N MET A 51 -1.89 12.28 3.03
CA MET A 51 -3.13 11.63 2.61
C MET A 51 -3.82 12.43 1.48
N LEU A 52 -4.08 13.71 1.70
CA LEU A 52 -4.83 14.52 0.72
C LEU A 52 -4.01 14.85 -0.53
N GLY A 53 -2.74 15.21 -0.36
CA GLY A 53 -1.85 15.61 -1.44
C GLY A 53 -1.22 14.42 -2.15
N LEU A 54 -0.45 13.60 -1.42
CA LEU A 54 0.28 12.49 -2.03
C LEU A 54 -0.66 11.35 -2.43
N TYR A 55 -1.60 10.90 -1.60
CA TYR A 55 -2.41 9.73 -1.95
C TYR A 55 -3.53 10.10 -2.92
N PHE A 56 -4.35 11.09 -2.58
CA PHE A 56 -5.48 11.50 -3.41
C PHE A 56 -5.05 12.43 -4.54
N GLY A 57 -4.40 13.56 -4.23
CA GLY A 57 -4.06 14.58 -5.21
C GLY A 57 -3.19 14.04 -6.37
N VAL A 58 -2.03 13.46 -6.06
CA VAL A 58 -1.13 12.93 -7.11
C VAL A 58 -1.75 11.71 -7.81
N GLY A 59 -2.40 10.80 -7.07
CA GLY A 59 -3.05 9.63 -7.67
C GLY A 59 -4.16 10.00 -8.66
N LEU A 60 -5.01 10.96 -8.29
CA LEU A 60 -6.07 11.48 -9.16
C LEU A 60 -5.50 12.31 -10.31
N ALA A 61 -4.45 13.10 -10.10
CA ALA A 61 -3.81 13.85 -11.18
C ALA A 61 -3.20 12.94 -12.25
N ILE A 62 -2.54 11.85 -11.83
CA ILE A 62 -2.05 10.82 -12.76
C ILE A 62 -3.21 10.19 -13.51
N THR A 63 -4.28 9.82 -12.79
CA THR A 63 -5.48 9.20 -13.39
C THR A 63 -6.13 10.12 -14.42
N ALA A 64 -6.34 11.40 -14.10
CA ALA A 64 -6.93 12.39 -14.99
C ALA A 64 -6.07 12.69 -16.23
N TRP A 65 -4.73 12.60 -16.11
CA TRP A 65 -3.85 12.76 -17.27
C TRP A 65 -3.89 11.53 -18.21
N THR A 66 -4.19 10.35 -17.68
CA THR A 66 -4.05 9.10 -18.42
C THR A 66 -5.38 8.44 -18.75
N THR A 67 -6.48 9.18 -18.64
CA THR A 67 -7.84 8.70 -18.82
C THR A 67 -8.71 9.88 -19.28
N ALA A 68 -9.41 9.77 -20.41
CA ALA A 68 -10.13 10.90 -20.99
C ALA A 68 -11.40 11.29 -20.20
N GLY A 69 -12.09 10.30 -19.62
CA GLY A 69 -13.34 10.48 -18.88
C GLY A 69 -13.19 10.90 -17.42
N VAL A 70 -11.97 11.21 -16.97
CA VAL A 70 -11.69 11.59 -15.57
C VAL A 70 -11.08 12.98 -15.52
N GLU A 71 -11.76 13.91 -14.85
CA GLU A 71 -11.28 15.28 -14.68
C GLU A 71 -10.84 15.53 -13.25
N PHE A 72 -9.64 16.08 -13.05
CA PHE A 72 -9.10 16.35 -11.71
C PHE A 72 -9.91 17.39 -10.91
N THR A 73 -10.75 18.20 -11.56
CA THR A 73 -11.55 19.24 -10.89
C THR A 73 -13.02 18.86 -10.72
N ASP A 74 -13.45 17.73 -11.27
CA ASP A 74 -14.82 17.23 -11.14
C ASP A 74 -14.85 15.92 -10.34
N PRO A 75 -15.16 15.97 -9.03
CA PRO A 75 -15.25 14.79 -8.18
C PRO A 75 -16.24 13.73 -8.68
N GLY A 76 -17.29 14.11 -9.43
CA GLY A 76 -18.26 13.16 -9.97
C GLY A 76 -17.57 12.10 -10.83
N THR A 77 -16.66 12.54 -11.70
CA THR A 77 -15.90 11.65 -12.59
C THR A 77 -15.01 10.66 -11.84
N TRP A 78 -14.59 10.95 -10.61
CA TRP A 78 -13.71 10.05 -9.85
C TRP A 78 -14.49 8.84 -9.32
N PHE A 79 -15.74 9.07 -8.93
CA PHE A 79 -16.60 8.04 -8.35
C PHE A 79 -17.35 7.24 -9.43
N ASP A 80 -17.60 7.85 -10.58
CA ASP A 80 -18.36 7.23 -11.67
C ASP A 80 -17.50 6.31 -12.56
N ASN A 81 -16.18 6.53 -12.63
CA ASN A 81 -15.30 5.78 -13.53
C ASN A 81 -14.51 4.66 -12.84
N ILE A 82 -14.66 3.43 -13.32
CA ILE A 82 -14.00 2.24 -12.75
C ILE A 82 -12.47 2.28 -12.86
N VAL A 83 -11.92 2.87 -13.92
CA VAL A 83 -10.46 3.08 -14.08
C VAL A 83 -9.81 3.81 -12.90
N VAL A 84 -10.55 4.70 -12.22
CA VAL A 84 -10.05 5.43 -11.05
C VAL A 84 -9.72 4.46 -9.92
N TYR A 85 -10.59 3.48 -9.70
CA TYR A 85 -10.35 2.42 -8.73
C TYR A 85 -9.10 1.58 -9.11
N GLN A 86 -8.95 1.22 -10.38
CA GLN A 86 -7.77 0.48 -10.86
C GLN A 86 -6.47 1.26 -10.63
N LYS A 87 -6.41 2.52 -11.09
CA LYS A 87 -5.20 3.34 -11.00
C LYS A 87 -4.87 3.73 -9.56
N LEU A 88 -5.86 4.06 -8.73
CA LEU A 88 -5.60 4.31 -7.30
C LEU A 88 -5.12 3.06 -6.57
N ALA A 89 -5.65 1.87 -6.88
CA ALA A 89 -5.14 0.62 -6.30
C ALA A 89 -3.65 0.39 -6.64
N ILE A 90 -3.27 0.57 -7.91
CA ILE A 90 -1.88 0.47 -8.35
C ILE A 90 -1.01 1.53 -7.69
N TYR A 91 -1.48 2.78 -7.66
CA TYR A 91 -0.75 3.91 -7.12
C TYR A 91 -0.49 3.76 -5.61
N LEU A 92 -1.49 3.32 -4.85
CA LEU A 92 -1.33 3.05 -3.42
C LEU A 92 -0.34 1.89 -3.20
N MET A 93 -0.42 0.81 -3.98
CA MET A 93 0.58 -0.27 -3.92
C MET A 93 2.00 0.24 -4.20
N LEU A 94 2.17 1.15 -5.18
CA LEU A 94 3.45 1.79 -5.47
C LEU A 94 3.98 2.58 -4.26
N LEU A 95 3.13 3.37 -3.59
CA LEU A 95 3.53 4.10 -2.39
C LEU A 95 3.95 3.17 -1.25
N GLU A 96 3.21 2.07 -1.03
CA GLU A 96 3.56 1.06 -0.03
C GLU A 96 4.95 0.46 -0.31
N VAL A 97 5.21 0.06 -1.55
CA VAL A 97 6.49 -0.55 -1.97
C VAL A 97 7.65 0.46 -1.93
N LEU A 98 7.39 1.77 -2.10
CA LEU A 98 8.40 2.81 -1.93
C LEU A 98 8.69 3.12 -0.45
N GLY A 99 7.80 2.74 0.48
CA GLY A 99 7.87 3.15 1.89
C GLY A 99 7.31 4.54 2.14
N LEU A 100 6.53 5.06 1.19
CA LEU A 100 5.71 6.26 1.32
C LEU A 100 4.29 5.90 1.75
N GLY A 101 3.96 4.62 1.87
CA GLY A 101 2.67 4.09 2.30
C GLY A 101 2.46 4.16 3.82
N GLY A 102 1.82 3.14 4.39
CA GLY A 102 1.47 3.07 5.81
C GLY A 102 2.67 3.14 6.75
N ALA A 103 3.84 2.65 6.33
CA ALA A 103 5.06 2.57 7.15
C ALA A 103 5.93 3.85 7.18
N PHE A 104 5.46 4.96 6.64
CA PHE A 104 6.21 6.21 6.59
C PHE A 104 6.18 6.96 7.91
N GLY A 105 7.34 7.46 8.34
CA GLY A 105 7.46 8.47 9.39
C GLY A 105 7.49 7.94 10.82
N PRO A 106 7.61 8.88 11.80
CA PRO A 106 7.94 8.54 13.18
C PRO A 106 6.88 7.70 13.91
N LEU A 107 5.62 7.72 13.48
CA LEU A 107 4.56 6.89 14.05
C LEU A 107 4.78 5.39 13.75
N CYS A 108 5.60 5.08 12.75
CA CYS A 108 6.06 3.73 12.44
C CYS A 108 7.52 3.51 12.84
N GLY A 109 8.08 4.36 13.70
CA GLY A 109 9.47 4.26 14.16
C GLY A 109 10.52 4.72 13.15
N HIS A 110 10.13 5.35 12.03
CA HIS A 110 11.05 5.90 11.05
C HIS A 110 11.28 7.39 11.28
N PHE A 111 12.44 7.74 11.82
CA PHE A 111 12.82 9.13 12.10
C PHE A 111 13.46 9.81 10.89
N ALA A 112 14.70 10.26 10.95
CA ALA A 112 15.40 10.81 9.79
C ALA A 112 16.41 9.78 9.27
N PRO A 113 16.24 9.24 8.04
CA PRO A 113 15.17 9.43 7.05
C PRO A 113 13.82 8.76 7.43
N MET A 114 12.70 9.38 7.07
CA MET A 114 11.34 8.92 7.44
C MET A 114 10.85 7.71 6.63
N MET A 115 11.74 7.06 5.88
CA MET A 115 11.44 5.91 5.03
C MET A 115 12.56 4.87 5.09
N GLY A 116 12.19 3.60 5.14
CA GLY A 116 13.12 2.47 5.11
C GLY A 116 13.15 1.73 3.76
N ASN A 117 11.98 1.30 3.28
CA ASN A 117 11.77 0.34 2.19
C ASN A 117 12.72 0.50 1.00
N VAL A 118 12.52 1.51 0.13
CA VAL A 118 13.32 1.70 -1.08
C VAL A 118 14.81 1.82 -0.76
N ARG A 119 15.18 2.45 0.36
CA ARG A 119 16.57 2.63 0.76
C ARG A 119 17.28 1.33 1.10
N TYR A 120 16.54 0.34 1.62
CA TYR A 120 17.08 -0.97 1.96
C TYR A 120 17.03 -1.91 0.75
N TRP A 121 15.94 -1.87 -0.02
CA TRP A 121 15.67 -2.87 -1.05
C TRP A 121 16.44 -2.65 -2.35
N ILE A 122 16.95 -1.43 -2.61
CA ILE A 122 17.84 -1.16 -3.75
C ILE A 122 19.31 -1.53 -3.48
N ARG A 123 19.64 -2.02 -2.29
CA ARG A 123 21.02 -2.29 -1.87
C ARG A 123 21.25 -3.79 -1.72
N PRO A 124 22.22 -4.37 -2.46
CA PRO A 124 22.71 -5.70 -2.13
C PRO A 124 23.30 -5.73 -0.72
N GLY A 125 23.35 -6.91 -0.11
CA GLY A 125 23.93 -7.11 1.22
C GLY A 125 22.99 -6.78 2.39
N THR A 126 21.74 -6.49 2.11
CA THR A 126 20.71 -6.21 3.12
C THR A 126 19.87 -7.46 3.40
N LEU A 127 19.15 -7.49 4.52
CA LEU A 127 18.35 -8.65 4.90
C LEU A 127 17.14 -8.85 3.97
N ARG A 128 16.87 -10.11 3.65
CA ARG A 128 15.65 -10.60 2.98
C ARG A 128 15.13 -11.86 3.67
N MET A 129 13.85 -12.17 3.50
CA MET A 129 13.27 -13.39 4.06
C MET A 129 12.57 -14.23 2.99
N PRO A 130 13.23 -15.26 2.42
CA PRO A 130 12.55 -16.16 1.50
C PRO A 130 11.48 -16.99 2.24
N PRO A 131 10.26 -17.11 1.71
CA PRO A 131 9.19 -17.89 2.35
C PRO A 131 9.50 -19.40 2.39
N TRP A 132 10.20 -19.91 1.38
CA TRP A 132 10.53 -21.34 1.24
C TRP A 132 11.98 -21.56 0.80
N GLY A 133 12.92 -20.84 1.41
CA GLY A 133 14.33 -20.84 1.01
C GLY A 133 15.01 -22.22 1.00
N THR A 134 14.49 -23.19 1.75
CA THR A 134 14.99 -24.57 1.77
C THR A 134 14.34 -25.49 0.75
N ARG A 135 13.22 -25.09 0.14
CA ARG A 135 12.43 -25.93 -0.78
C ARG A 135 12.45 -25.45 -2.23
N VAL A 136 12.52 -24.14 -2.45
CA VAL A 136 12.52 -23.57 -3.81
C VAL A 136 13.97 -23.30 -4.24
N PRO A 137 14.49 -24.00 -5.27
CA PRO A 137 15.85 -23.80 -5.74
C PRO A 137 16.12 -22.34 -6.10
N GLY A 138 17.32 -21.87 -5.79
CA GLY A 138 17.71 -20.49 -6.10
C GLY A 138 16.99 -19.41 -5.29
N THR A 139 16.32 -19.74 -4.17
CA THR A 139 15.70 -18.75 -3.25
C THR A 139 16.30 -18.73 -1.84
N GLY A 140 17.13 -19.71 -1.46
CA GLY A 140 17.75 -19.79 -0.13
C GLY A 140 18.71 -18.64 0.19
N GLY A 141 18.99 -18.44 1.48
CA GLY A 141 19.82 -17.34 2.01
C GLY A 141 19.00 -16.19 2.61
N ASP A 142 19.64 -15.40 3.44
CA ASP A 142 19.09 -14.25 4.18
C ASP A 142 19.61 -12.89 3.68
N GLU A 143 20.59 -12.91 2.78
CA GLU A 143 21.20 -11.71 2.19
C GLU A 143 20.65 -11.42 0.79
N ARG A 144 20.33 -10.14 0.54
CA ARG A 144 19.80 -9.62 -0.73
C ARG A 144 20.92 -9.54 -1.77
N THR A 145 20.67 -10.14 -2.91
CA THR A 145 21.58 -10.21 -4.07
C THR A 145 21.25 -9.12 -5.08
N VAL A 146 22.11 -8.94 -6.09
CA VAL A 146 21.85 -8.03 -7.22
C VAL A 146 20.57 -8.43 -7.97
N LEU A 147 20.30 -9.74 -8.11
CA LEU A 147 19.08 -10.24 -8.75
C LEU A 147 17.82 -9.73 -8.02
N ASP A 148 17.84 -9.73 -6.69
CA ASP A 148 16.71 -9.24 -5.89
C ASP A 148 16.49 -7.73 -6.07
N VAL A 149 17.58 -6.97 -6.19
CA VAL A 149 17.52 -5.53 -6.47
C VAL A 149 16.91 -5.27 -7.85
N VAL A 150 17.36 -5.99 -8.88
CA VAL A 150 16.81 -5.88 -10.23
C VAL A 150 15.33 -6.27 -10.25
N LEU A 151 14.96 -7.33 -9.54
CA LEU A 151 13.58 -7.78 -9.44
C LEU A 151 12.70 -6.76 -8.71
N TYR A 152 13.21 -6.13 -7.64
CA TYR A 152 12.54 -5.03 -6.97
C TYR A 152 12.33 -3.82 -7.88
N LEU A 153 13.34 -3.44 -8.67
CA LEU A 153 13.20 -2.37 -9.66
C LEU A 153 12.19 -2.74 -10.77
N ALA A 154 12.12 -4.01 -11.16
CA ALA A 154 11.10 -4.51 -12.08
C ALA A 154 9.69 -4.41 -11.47
N VAL A 155 9.52 -4.65 -10.16
CA VAL A 155 8.24 -4.39 -9.46
C VAL A 155 7.88 -2.91 -9.54
N LEU A 156 8.81 -1.99 -9.25
CA LEU A 156 8.53 -0.55 -9.36
C LEU A 156 8.14 -0.14 -10.79
N ALA A 157 8.91 -0.57 -11.79
CA ALA A 157 8.61 -0.28 -13.19
C ALA A 157 7.25 -0.86 -13.62
N SER A 158 6.92 -2.07 -13.17
CA SER A 158 5.65 -2.73 -13.49
C SER A 158 4.43 -2.09 -12.82
N LEU A 159 4.60 -1.37 -11.70
CA LEU A 159 3.55 -0.54 -11.11
C LEU A 159 3.42 0.81 -11.81
N VAL A 160 4.53 1.40 -12.26
CA VAL A 160 4.51 2.67 -13.01
C VAL A 160 3.89 2.49 -14.40
N TYR A 161 4.13 1.36 -15.06
CA TYR A 161 3.65 1.11 -16.42
C TYR A 161 2.13 1.28 -16.61
N PRO A 162 1.24 0.58 -15.88
CA PRO A 162 -0.21 0.76 -16.01
C PRO A 162 -0.71 2.13 -15.55
N LEU A 163 0.06 2.87 -14.74
CA LEU A 163 -0.25 4.26 -14.39
C LEU A 163 0.05 5.24 -15.53
N ALA A 164 1.06 4.94 -16.36
CA ALA A 164 1.52 5.80 -17.45
C ALA A 164 0.77 5.56 -18.77
N VAL A 165 0.17 4.38 -18.93
CA VAL A 165 -0.57 4.00 -20.13
C VAL A 165 -1.96 4.66 -20.14
N GLN A 166 -2.39 5.10 -21.32
CA GLN A 166 -3.72 5.64 -21.55
C GLN A 166 -4.77 4.54 -21.39
N ALA A 167 -5.90 4.87 -20.77
CA ALA A 167 -7.00 3.93 -20.62
C ALA A 167 -7.72 3.69 -21.97
N ASP A 168 -8.26 2.49 -22.14
CA ASP A 168 -9.01 2.09 -23.33
C ASP A 168 -10.52 2.22 -23.05
N PRO A 169 -11.32 2.74 -24.00
CA PRO A 169 -12.76 2.84 -23.85
C PRO A 169 -13.43 1.46 -23.88
N VAL A 170 -14.40 1.26 -22.98
CA VAL A 170 -15.26 0.07 -22.98
C VAL A 170 -16.41 0.29 -23.96
N LEU A 171 -16.48 -0.55 -25.00
CA LEU A 171 -17.46 -0.41 -26.08
C LEU A 171 -18.88 -0.83 -25.67
N HIS A 172 -18.98 -1.85 -24.80
CA HIS A 172 -20.23 -2.51 -24.46
C HIS A 172 -20.56 -2.29 -22.99
N LEU A 173 -21.49 -1.38 -22.73
CA LEU A 173 -21.85 -0.97 -21.37
C LEU A 173 -23.33 -1.25 -21.07
N PRO A 174 -23.67 -1.55 -19.80
CA PRO A 174 -25.06 -1.68 -19.37
C PRO A 174 -25.83 -0.38 -19.60
N ALA A 175 -27.11 -0.51 -19.98
CA ALA A 175 -27.98 0.64 -20.19
C ALA A 175 -28.03 1.57 -18.96
N GLY A 176 -27.87 2.87 -19.17
CA GLY A 176 -27.83 3.87 -18.09
C GLY A 176 -26.45 4.09 -17.47
N THR A 177 -25.42 3.36 -17.89
CA THR A 177 -24.02 3.63 -17.51
C THR A 177 -23.44 4.69 -18.44
N GLY A 178 -22.77 5.71 -17.88
CA GLY A 178 -22.00 6.67 -18.66
C GLY A 178 -20.78 6.01 -19.35
N PRO A 179 -20.04 6.74 -20.20
CA PRO A 179 -18.79 6.24 -20.78
C PRO A 179 -17.86 5.70 -19.70
N GLN A 180 -17.15 4.61 -20.00
CA GLN A 180 -16.18 4.00 -19.10
C GLN A 180 -14.91 3.68 -19.87
N GLU A 181 -13.79 3.77 -19.16
CA GLU A 181 -12.49 3.34 -19.64
C GLU A 181 -11.91 2.33 -18.64
N LEU A 182 -10.95 1.52 -19.10
CA LEU A 182 -10.18 0.59 -18.27
C LEU A 182 -8.70 0.69 -18.63
N VAL A 183 -7.83 0.41 -17.67
CA VAL A 183 -6.41 0.24 -17.98
C VAL A 183 -6.25 -0.97 -18.92
N PRO A 184 -5.45 -0.87 -20.00
CA PRO A 184 -5.27 -1.97 -20.92
C PRO A 184 -4.76 -3.22 -20.21
N ALA A 185 -5.41 -4.36 -20.44
CA ALA A 185 -5.20 -5.57 -19.65
C ALA A 185 -3.75 -6.08 -19.65
N TYR A 186 -3.04 -5.92 -20.77
CA TYR A 186 -1.63 -6.32 -20.88
C TYR A 186 -0.70 -5.51 -19.95
N ALA A 187 -1.11 -4.31 -19.52
CA ALA A 187 -0.30 -3.47 -18.66
C ALA A 187 -0.14 -4.02 -17.24
N PHE A 188 -1.00 -4.96 -16.84
CA PHE A 188 -0.93 -5.65 -15.55
C PHE A 188 -0.04 -6.90 -15.59
N ILE A 189 0.28 -7.45 -16.76
CA ILE A 189 1.08 -8.68 -16.88
C ILE A 189 2.45 -8.53 -16.18
N PRO A 190 3.21 -7.42 -16.38
CA PRO A 190 4.50 -7.26 -15.73
C PRO A 190 4.44 -7.36 -14.20
N ILE A 191 3.43 -6.77 -13.55
CA ILE A 191 3.32 -6.79 -12.08
C ILE A 191 2.82 -8.14 -11.57
N LEU A 192 1.90 -8.78 -12.29
CA LEU A 192 1.41 -10.13 -11.99
C LEU A 192 2.51 -11.20 -12.10
N VAL A 193 3.59 -10.92 -12.83
CA VAL A 193 4.77 -11.79 -12.89
C VAL A 193 5.84 -11.34 -11.90
N ALA A 194 6.20 -10.06 -11.86
CA ALA A 194 7.30 -9.55 -11.06
C ALA A 194 7.02 -9.67 -9.54
N MET A 195 5.80 -9.37 -9.08
CA MET A 195 5.50 -9.38 -7.65
C MET A 195 5.52 -10.80 -7.05
N PRO A 196 4.93 -11.85 -7.67
CA PRO A 196 5.09 -13.21 -7.17
C PRO A 196 6.54 -13.70 -7.19
N LEU A 197 7.31 -13.42 -8.24
CA LEU A 197 8.74 -13.76 -8.29
C LEU A 197 9.50 -13.08 -7.15
N MET A 198 9.21 -11.80 -6.89
CA MET A 198 9.81 -11.07 -5.78
C MET A 198 9.38 -11.67 -4.44
N GLY A 199 8.12 -12.06 -4.27
CA GLY A 199 7.64 -12.71 -3.05
C GLY A 199 8.27 -14.07 -2.78
N LEU A 200 8.63 -14.83 -3.82
CA LEU A 200 9.39 -16.07 -3.69
C LEU A 200 10.83 -15.84 -3.22
N ARG A 201 11.43 -14.69 -3.56
CA ARG A 201 12.78 -14.31 -3.15
C ARG A 201 12.82 -13.58 -1.80
N ASP A 202 11.80 -12.78 -1.53
CA ASP A 202 11.64 -11.98 -0.32
C ASP A 202 10.17 -11.68 -0.01
N LYS A 203 9.63 -12.40 0.97
CA LYS A 203 8.25 -12.24 1.41
C LYS A 203 8.00 -10.86 2.04
N VAL A 204 9.03 -10.17 2.53
CA VAL A 204 8.88 -8.85 3.17
C VAL A 204 8.34 -7.84 2.16
N ILE A 205 8.89 -7.82 0.95
CA ILE A 205 8.43 -6.91 -0.10
C ILE A 205 7.00 -7.26 -0.53
N PHE A 206 6.68 -8.56 -0.66
CA PHE A 206 5.34 -9.02 -1.03
C PHE A 206 4.27 -8.62 0.00
N LEU A 207 4.56 -8.80 1.29
CA LEU A 207 3.66 -8.40 2.38
C LEU A 207 3.56 -6.88 2.52
N ALA A 208 4.68 -6.17 2.40
CA ALA A 208 4.69 -4.71 2.45
C ALA A 208 3.88 -4.10 1.29
N ALA A 209 3.89 -4.73 0.13
CA ALA A 209 3.07 -4.32 -1.01
C ALA A 209 1.57 -4.60 -0.81
N ARG A 210 1.16 -5.24 0.30
CA ARG A 210 -0.23 -5.65 0.58
C ARG A 210 -0.82 -6.41 -0.61
N SER A 211 -0.01 -7.35 -1.10
CA SER A 211 -0.30 -8.09 -2.33
C SER A 211 -1.63 -8.82 -2.27
N GLU A 212 -2.07 -9.24 -1.07
CA GLU A 212 -3.39 -9.84 -0.82
C GLU A 212 -4.57 -8.89 -1.10
N GLN A 213 -4.35 -7.57 -1.05
CA GLN A 213 -5.35 -6.56 -1.34
C GLN A 213 -5.29 -6.09 -2.79
N TYR A 214 -4.10 -5.78 -3.30
CA TYR A 214 -3.94 -5.12 -4.59
C TYR A 214 -3.73 -6.06 -5.78
N LEU A 215 -3.04 -7.20 -5.61
CA LEU A 215 -2.85 -8.14 -6.73
C LEU A 215 -4.15 -8.75 -7.24
N PRO A 216 -5.16 -9.09 -6.41
CA PRO A 216 -6.45 -9.55 -6.92
C PRO A 216 -7.10 -8.53 -7.86
N ILE A 217 -7.02 -7.23 -7.53
CA ILE A 217 -7.56 -6.16 -8.37
C ILE A 217 -6.85 -6.16 -9.73
N MET A 218 -5.51 -6.24 -9.74
CA MET A 218 -4.72 -6.31 -10.97
C MET A 218 -4.98 -7.59 -11.77
N LEU A 219 -5.19 -8.72 -11.08
CA LEU A 219 -5.49 -10.01 -11.71
C LEU A 219 -6.82 -9.96 -12.45
N PHE A 220 -7.89 -9.52 -11.79
CA PHE A 220 -9.21 -9.40 -12.44
C PHE A 220 -9.23 -8.28 -13.49
N SER A 221 -8.44 -7.22 -13.30
CA SER A 221 -8.23 -6.21 -14.35
C SER A 221 -7.54 -6.78 -15.58
N ALA A 222 -6.59 -7.71 -15.41
CA ALA A 222 -5.91 -8.37 -16.52
C ALA A 222 -6.78 -9.43 -17.20
N THR A 223 -7.61 -10.16 -16.45
CA THR A 223 -8.42 -11.26 -17.00
C THR A 223 -9.79 -10.79 -17.46
N LEU A 224 -10.65 -10.37 -16.53
CA LEU A 224 -12.00 -9.88 -16.85
C LEU A 224 -11.95 -8.55 -17.59
N GLY A 225 -10.98 -7.68 -17.30
CA GLY A 225 -10.76 -6.47 -18.09
C GLY A 225 -10.33 -6.77 -19.54
N ALA A 226 -9.56 -7.83 -19.78
CA ALA A 226 -9.25 -8.26 -21.15
C ALA A 226 -10.49 -8.72 -21.91
N ILE A 227 -11.43 -9.38 -21.23
CA ILE A 227 -12.70 -9.80 -21.83
C ILE A 227 -13.59 -8.58 -22.08
N ALA A 228 -13.74 -7.69 -21.10
CA ALA A 228 -14.58 -6.49 -21.21
C ALA A 228 -14.12 -5.50 -22.30
N LEU A 229 -12.84 -5.53 -22.68
CA LEU A 229 -12.27 -4.69 -23.74
C LEU A 229 -12.35 -5.33 -25.15
N GLN A 230 -12.84 -6.56 -25.29
CA GLN A 230 -12.96 -7.22 -26.60
C GLN A 230 -14.07 -6.60 -27.45
N ALA A 231 -13.89 -6.66 -28.77
CA ALA A 231 -14.86 -6.13 -29.73
C ALA A 231 -16.19 -6.88 -29.69
N ASP A 232 -16.17 -8.18 -29.40
CA ASP A 232 -17.30 -9.09 -29.26
C ASP A 232 -17.80 -9.25 -27.82
N ALA A 233 -17.29 -8.44 -26.89
CA ALA A 233 -17.75 -8.45 -25.50
C ALA A 233 -19.23 -8.04 -25.39
N SER A 234 -19.83 -8.38 -24.26
CA SER A 234 -21.17 -7.97 -23.88
C SER A 234 -21.12 -7.00 -22.70
N ALA A 235 -22.22 -6.28 -22.47
CA ALA A 235 -22.39 -5.49 -21.24
C ALA A 235 -22.28 -6.34 -19.96
N GLY A 236 -22.54 -7.65 -20.04
CA GLY A 236 -22.38 -8.60 -18.94
C GLY A 236 -20.91 -8.75 -18.51
N ASP A 237 -19.97 -8.74 -19.46
CA ASP A 237 -18.55 -8.92 -19.16
C ASP A 237 -17.97 -7.75 -18.36
N PHE A 238 -18.42 -6.53 -18.65
CA PHE A 238 -18.11 -5.36 -17.83
C PHE A 238 -18.73 -5.46 -16.43
N LEU A 239 -19.99 -5.93 -16.33
CA LEU A 239 -20.64 -6.13 -15.02
C LEU A 239 -19.90 -7.16 -14.17
N ASP A 240 -19.43 -8.26 -14.76
CA ASP A 240 -18.67 -9.29 -14.06
C ASP A 240 -17.37 -8.73 -13.46
N LEU A 241 -16.66 -7.87 -14.19
CA LEU A 241 -15.49 -7.14 -13.67
C LEU A 241 -15.85 -6.27 -12.46
N VAL A 242 -16.93 -5.49 -12.56
CA VAL A 242 -17.38 -4.61 -11.47
C VAL A 242 -17.81 -5.42 -10.24
N VAL A 243 -18.49 -6.54 -10.43
CA VAL A 243 -18.88 -7.46 -9.36
C VAL A 243 -17.65 -8.06 -8.70
N ALA A 244 -16.64 -8.47 -9.48
CA ALA A 244 -15.38 -8.98 -8.93
C ALA A 244 -14.70 -7.95 -8.02
N PHE A 245 -14.63 -6.67 -8.43
CA PHE A 245 -14.08 -5.61 -7.58
C PHE A 245 -14.87 -5.41 -6.29
N LYS A 246 -16.20 -5.41 -6.35
CA LYS A 246 -17.05 -5.33 -5.14
C LYS A 246 -16.81 -6.50 -4.20
N ILE A 247 -16.69 -7.72 -4.73
CA ILE A 247 -16.39 -8.92 -3.94
C ILE A 247 -15.02 -8.77 -3.25
N ILE A 248 -13.98 -8.33 -3.98
CA ILE A 248 -12.64 -8.10 -3.40
C ILE A 248 -12.72 -7.12 -2.23
N ILE A 249 -13.40 -5.98 -2.42
CA ILE A 249 -13.61 -4.98 -1.36
C ILE A 249 -14.28 -5.65 -0.15
N CYS A 250 -15.40 -6.36 -0.35
CA CYS A 250 -16.09 -7.04 0.74
C CYS A 250 -15.18 -8.04 1.46
N VAL A 251 -14.47 -8.91 0.74
CA VAL A 251 -13.58 -9.92 1.34
C VAL A 251 -12.46 -9.27 2.15
N VAL A 252 -11.80 -8.25 1.61
CA VAL A 252 -10.71 -7.54 2.28
C VAL A 252 -11.19 -6.88 3.57
N TRP A 253 -12.29 -6.12 3.52
CA TRP A 253 -12.78 -5.37 4.68
C TRP A 253 -13.46 -6.25 5.73
N ILE A 254 -14.24 -7.24 5.31
CA ILE A 254 -14.83 -8.22 6.23
C ILE A 254 -13.71 -9.03 6.88
N GLY A 255 -12.76 -9.56 6.11
CA GLY A 255 -11.62 -10.31 6.63
C GLY A 255 -10.77 -9.49 7.61
N ALA A 256 -10.50 -8.23 7.28
CA ALA A 256 -9.81 -7.30 8.18
C ALA A 256 -10.61 -7.08 9.48
N GLY A 257 -11.94 -6.92 9.40
CA GLY A 257 -12.81 -6.83 10.57
C GLY A 257 -12.81 -8.09 11.43
N THR A 258 -12.96 -9.26 10.80
CA THR A 258 -12.94 -10.57 11.46
C THR A 258 -11.60 -10.84 12.14
N SER A 259 -10.48 -10.41 11.56
CA SER A 259 -9.14 -10.58 12.16
C SER A 259 -8.98 -9.91 13.53
N LYS A 260 -9.87 -8.96 13.86
CA LYS A 260 -9.89 -8.25 15.14
C LYS A 260 -10.72 -8.97 16.21
N LEU A 261 -11.41 -10.05 15.86
CA LEU A 261 -12.16 -10.86 16.80
C LEU A 261 -11.21 -11.80 17.54
N GLY A 262 -10.77 -11.39 18.74
CA GLY A 262 -9.96 -12.24 19.60
C GLY A 262 -9.25 -11.51 20.73
N LEU A 263 -8.79 -12.26 21.72
CA LEU A 263 -8.07 -11.75 22.90
C LEU A 263 -6.71 -11.13 22.55
N HIS A 264 -6.15 -11.47 21.38
CA HIS A 264 -4.90 -10.86 20.92
C HIS A 264 -5.10 -9.40 20.51
N PHE A 265 -6.23 -9.06 19.88
CA PHE A 265 -6.48 -7.72 19.39
C PHE A 265 -6.87 -6.75 20.51
N SER A 266 -7.49 -7.22 21.60
CA SER A 266 -7.85 -6.36 22.74
C SER A 266 -6.65 -5.66 23.38
N ASN A 267 -5.46 -6.29 23.33
CA ASN A 267 -4.23 -5.70 23.85
C ASN A 267 -3.64 -4.64 22.91
N VAL A 268 -4.08 -4.60 21.64
CA VAL A 268 -3.60 -3.66 20.62
C VAL A 268 -4.40 -2.35 20.66
N VAL A 269 -5.69 -2.41 21.03
CA VAL A 269 -6.58 -1.24 21.05
C VAL A 269 -6.02 -0.07 21.88
N PRO A 270 -5.52 -0.27 23.12
CA PRO A 270 -4.98 0.85 23.91
C PRO A 270 -3.80 1.56 23.22
N ALA A 271 -2.91 0.80 22.56
CA ALA A 271 -1.78 1.36 21.83
C ALA A 271 -2.21 2.08 20.54
N MET A 272 -3.26 1.62 19.86
CA MET A 272 -3.79 2.29 18.67
C MET A 272 -4.55 3.58 19.00
N VAL A 273 -5.25 3.63 20.13
CA VAL A 273 -6.05 4.82 20.53
C VAL A 273 -5.16 5.93 21.10
N SER A 274 -3.99 5.58 21.62
CA SER A 274 -3.02 6.54 22.18
C SER A 274 -2.06 7.16 21.14
N ASN A 275 -2.12 6.69 19.89
CA ASN A 275 -1.32 7.17 18.76
C ASN A 275 -2.13 8.12 17.87
#